data_AF-A0A078B350-F1
#
_entry.id   AF-A0A078B350-F1
#
_cell.length_a   1.000
_cell.length_b   1.000
_cell.length_c   1.000
_cell.angle_alpha   90.00
_cell.angle_beta   90.00
_cell.angle_gamma   90.00
#
_symmetry.space_group_name_H-M   'P 1'
#
loop_
_entity.id
_entity.type
_entity.pdbx_description
1 polymer ?
#
loop_
_entity_poly.entity_id
_entity_poly.type
_entity_poly.pdbx_seq_one_letter_code
_entity_poly.pdbx_strand_id
1 'polypeptide(L)'
;MSKTLLTLLGLVATISAYNSPVVSDDNQDWSPKGINMVEFKYYFTVMRASLEGTLQGLYADDSIQLQKRCMDQDTLVKIVSIEQILSSGDVLGLFKSSGDLFALAYTFDKTCDLNELFFELSSWAFKNGTTGEQINENFKSNLFSLTGAVNEIAQVFFSGNKQIDFTDLEKAKSQYTLLGKKVGQIFRVIFNFNAPYVPNKDKDNNGNGKSVQAFIE
;
A
#
# COMPACT_ATOMS: atom_id res chain seq x y z
N MET A 1 24.90 6.78 2.16
CA MET A 1 23.83 5.77 2.37
C MET A 1 24.49 4.45 2.73
N SER A 2 24.21 3.88 3.90
CA SER A 2 24.91 2.68 4.41
C SER A 2 24.59 1.45 3.54
N LYS A 3 25.59 0.64 3.20
CA LYS A 3 25.42 -0.62 2.46
C LYS A 3 24.37 -1.52 3.11
N THR A 4 24.30 -1.52 4.44
CA THR A 4 23.36 -2.31 5.24
C THR A 4 21.89 -1.89 5.06
N LEU A 5 21.63 -0.59 4.92
CA LEU A 5 20.27 -0.08 4.66
C LEU A 5 19.78 -0.51 3.28
N LEU A 6 20.65 -0.41 2.27
CA LEU A 6 20.39 -0.91 0.92
C LEU A 6 20.18 -2.43 0.91
N THR A 7 20.93 -3.19 1.72
CA THR A 7 20.71 -4.64 1.84
C THR A 7 19.38 -4.96 2.50
N LEU A 8 18.96 -4.21 3.52
CA LEU A 8 17.71 -4.47 4.24
C LEU A 8 16.47 -4.08 3.40
N LEU A 9 16.50 -2.93 2.74
CA LEU A 9 15.49 -2.51 1.77
C LEU A 9 15.46 -3.45 0.56
N GLY A 10 16.64 -3.88 0.10
CA GLY A 10 16.79 -4.89 -0.93
C GLY A 10 16.18 -6.23 -0.52
N LEU A 11 16.32 -6.64 0.75
CA LEU A 11 15.71 -7.87 1.27
C LEU A 11 14.19 -7.78 1.30
N VAL A 12 13.62 -6.65 1.73
CA VAL A 12 12.16 -6.44 1.70
C VAL A 12 11.64 -6.47 0.26
N ALA A 13 12.35 -5.84 -0.68
CA ALA A 13 12.00 -5.85 -2.09
C ALA A 13 12.21 -7.22 -2.78
N THR A 14 13.22 -7.99 -2.38
CA THR A 14 13.40 -9.36 -2.89
C THR A 14 12.39 -10.31 -2.27
N ILE A 15 11.99 -10.13 -1.01
CA ILE A 15 10.90 -10.91 -0.40
C ILE A 15 9.59 -10.70 -1.16
N SER A 16 9.25 -9.47 -1.52
CA SER A 16 8.06 -9.20 -2.32
C SER A 16 8.17 -9.77 -3.74
N ALA A 17 9.36 -9.73 -4.35
CA ALA A 17 9.57 -10.29 -5.68
C ALA A 17 9.62 -11.83 -5.73
N TYR A 18 10.22 -12.50 -4.74
CA TYR A 18 10.40 -13.96 -4.73
C TYR A 18 9.12 -14.72 -4.38
N ASN A 19 8.19 -14.05 -3.69
CA ASN A 19 6.84 -14.57 -3.44
C ASN A 19 5.80 -13.97 -4.39
N SER A 20 6.25 -13.36 -5.49
CA SER A 20 5.34 -13.12 -6.61
C SER A 20 4.80 -14.49 -7.01
N PRO A 21 3.48 -14.70 -7.04
CA PRO A 21 2.93 -15.96 -7.51
C PRO A 21 3.52 -16.25 -8.89
N VAL A 22 4.14 -17.42 -9.03
CA VAL A 22 4.46 -17.96 -10.34
C VAL A 22 3.11 -18.31 -10.94
N VAL A 23 2.61 -17.46 -11.83
CA VAL A 23 1.45 -17.77 -12.65
C VAL A 23 1.81 -19.07 -13.38
N SER A 24 1.17 -20.17 -13.01
CA SER A 24 1.32 -21.44 -13.73
C SER A 24 0.97 -21.18 -15.18
N ASP A 25 1.85 -21.55 -16.12
CA ASP A 25 1.70 -21.29 -17.56
C ASP A 25 0.36 -21.77 -18.16
N ASP A 26 -0.39 -22.63 -17.44
CA ASP A 26 -1.74 -23.06 -17.80
C ASP A 26 -2.84 -21.97 -17.60
N ASN A 27 -2.50 -20.83 -16.99
CA ASN A 27 -3.36 -19.65 -16.84
C ASN A 27 -2.75 -18.40 -17.50
N GLN A 28 -2.08 -18.55 -18.65
CA GLN A 28 -1.76 -17.40 -19.51
C GLN A 28 -3.05 -16.78 -20.05
N ASP A 29 -3.67 -15.91 -19.26
CA ASP A 29 -4.79 -15.10 -19.72
C ASP A 29 -4.67 -13.67 -19.18
N TRP A 30 -3.54 -13.02 -19.48
CA TRP A 30 -3.48 -11.56 -19.54
C TRP A 30 -4.17 -11.03 -20.83
N SER A 31 -5.21 -11.77 -21.27
CA SER A 31 -6.12 -11.69 -22.41
C SER A 31 -5.57 -12.09 -23.77
N PRO A 32 -6.21 -13.10 -24.40
CA PRO A 32 -7.38 -12.79 -25.22
C PRO A 32 -8.78 -13.18 -24.69
N LYS A 33 -8.98 -13.66 -23.45
CA LYS A 33 -10.34 -13.98 -22.94
C LYS A 33 -10.70 -13.53 -21.50
N GLY A 34 -10.11 -12.43 -21.03
CA GLY A 34 -10.67 -11.59 -19.94
C GLY A 34 -10.04 -11.78 -18.56
N ILE A 35 -10.22 -10.79 -17.68
CA ILE A 35 -9.65 -10.79 -16.33
C ILE A 35 -10.14 -11.97 -15.51
N ASN A 36 -9.21 -12.76 -14.95
CA ASN A 36 -9.51 -13.67 -13.85
C ASN A 36 -9.90 -12.85 -12.60
N MET A 37 -11.20 -12.74 -12.37
CA MET A 37 -11.77 -11.96 -11.26
C MET A 37 -11.32 -12.43 -9.87
N VAL A 38 -10.97 -13.72 -9.72
CA VAL A 38 -10.51 -14.27 -8.44
C VAL A 38 -9.11 -13.75 -8.12
N GLU A 39 -8.21 -13.85 -9.09
CA GLU A 39 -6.84 -13.36 -8.96
C GLU A 39 -6.80 -11.83 -8.82
N PHE A 40 -7.61 -11.11 -9.60
CA PHE A 40 -7.68 -9.65 -9.48
C PHE A 40 -8.19 -9.20 -8.09
N LYS A 41 -9.23 -9.87 -7.56
CA LYS A 41 -9.72 -9.64 -6.19
C LYS A 41 -8.65 -9.93 -5.14
N TYR A 42 -7.86 -10.98 -5.34
CA TYR A 42 -6.75 -11.32 -4.47
C TYR A 42 -5.73 -10.17 -4.42
N TYR A 43 -5.18 -9.73 -5.55
CA TYR A 43 -4.21 -8.63 -5.57
C TYR A 43 -4.77 -7.33 -5.02
N PHE A 44 -6.04 -7.05 -5.29
CA PHE A 44 -6.70 -5.87 -4.76
C PHE A 44 -6.82 -5.91 -3.22
N THR A 45 -7.13 -7.09 -2.67
CA THR A 45 -7.14 -7.35 -1.22
C THR A 45 -5.74 -7.20 -0.64
N VAL A 46 -4.73 -7.78 -1.31
CA VAL A 46 -3.31 -7.68 -0.92
C VAL A 46 -2.84 -6.23 -0.85
N MET A 47 -3.13 -5.43 -1.87
CA MET A 47 -2.76 -4.02 -1.92
C MET A 47 -3.42 -3.22 -0.80
N ARG A 48 -4.74 -3.38 -0.62
CA ARG A 48 -5.49 -2.70 0.45
C ARG A 48 -4.95 -3.08 1.83
N ALA A 49 -4.75 -4.37 2.09
CA ALA A 49 -4.23 -4.88 3.36
C ALA A 49 -2.81 -4.37 3.64
N SER A 50 -1.95 -4.32 2.62
CA SER A 50 -0.58 -3.81 2.73
C SER A 50 -0.55 -2.32 3.06
N LEU A 51 -1.43 -1.52 2.42
CA LEU A 51 -1.56 -0.10 2.71
C LEU A 51 -2.08 0.15 4.13
N GLU A 52 -3.14 -0.54 4.54
CA GLU A 52 -3.68 -0.46 5.90
C GLU A 52 -2.63 -0.82 6.94
N GLY A 53 -1.93 -1.95 6.74
CA GLY A 53 -0.82 -2.35 7.59
C GLY A 53 0.28 -1.30 7.62
N THR A 54 0.65 -0.73 6.48
CA THR A 54 1.70 0.29 6.40
C THR A 54 1.35 1.50 7.25
N LEU A 55 0.10 1.96 7.21
CA LEU A 55 -0.38 3.04 8.08
C LEU A 55 -0.31 2.64 9.56
N GLN A 56 -0.82 1.46 9.93
CA GLN A 56 -0.76 0.96 11.32
C GLN A 56 0.68 0.92 11.84
N GLY A 57 1.62 0.47 11.02
CA GLY A 57 3.04 0.41 11.36
C GLY A 57 3.71 1.78 11.44
N LEU A 58 3.35 2.68 10.53
CA LEU A 58 3.93 4.03 10.44
C LEU A 58 3.47 4.93 11.59
N TYR A 59 2.21 4.86 11.97
CA TYR A 59 1.63 5.65 13.08
C TYR A 59 1.63 4.90 14.42
N ALA A 60 2.03 3.63 14.42
CA ALA A 60 2.03 2.75 15.60
C ALA A 60 0.65 2.58 16.26
N ASP A 61 -0.39 2.52 15.43
CA ASP A 61 -1.78 2.42 15.86
C ASP A 61 -2.51 1.33 15.07
N ASP A 62 -2.83 0.24 15.76
CA ASP A 62 -3.51 -0.93 15.18
C ASP A 62 -5.01 -0.69 14.93
N SER A 63 -5.56 0.42 15.40
CA SER A 63 -6.96 0.80 15.17
C SER A 63 -7.17 1.49 13.82
N ILE A 64 -6.10 1.89 13.13
CA ILE A 64 -6.19 2.52 11.82
C ILE A 64 -6.74 1.51 10.80
N GLN A 65 -7.83 1.91 10.16
CA GLN A 65 -8.44 1.18 9.06
C GLN A 65 -8.58 2.14 7.88
N LEU A 66 -8.27 1.66 6.68
CA LEU A 66 -8.53 2.41 5.47
C LEU A 66 -10.03 2.64 5.33
N GLN A 67 -10.42 3.82 4.84
CA GLN A 67 -11.82 4.12 4.58
C GLN A 67 -12.47 3.00 3.78
N LYS A 68 -13.71 2.65 4.10
CA LYS A 68 -14.41 1.53 3.44
C LYS A 68 -14.40 1.67 1.92
N ARG A 69 -14.52 2.91 1.41
CA ARG A 69 -14.51 3.29 -0.01
C ARG A 69 -13.13 3.22 -0.69
N CYS A 70 -12.03 3.23 0.06
CA CYS A 70 -10.69 3.08 -0.53
C CYS A 70 -10.51 1.65 -1.01
N MET A 71 -10.48 1.44 -2.33
CA MET A 71 -10.37 0.10 -2.90
C MET A 71 -11.52 -0.81 -2.44
N ASP A 72 -12.75 -0.39 -2.72
CA ASP A 72 -13.96 -1.18 -2.47
C ASP A 72 -14.36 -2.04 -3.68
N GLN A 73 -15.43 -2.83 -3.51
CA GLN A 73 -15.95 -3.71 -4.56
C GLN A 73 -16.40 -2.92 -5.81
N ASP A 74 -16.89 -1.69 -5.64
CA ASP A 74 -17.32 -0.83 -6.74
C ASP A 74 -16.11 -0.34 -7.55
N THR A 75 -15.03 0.04 -6.87
CA THR A 75 -13.74 0.36 -7.49
C THR A 75 -13.23 -0.82 -8.32
N LEU A 76 -13.34 -2.03 -7.79
CA LEU A 76 -12.94 -3.26 -8.50
C LEU A 76 -13.78 -3.48 -9.77
N VAL A 77 -15.10 -3.32 -9.68
CA VAL A 77 -16.00 -3.45 -10.84
C VAL A 77 -15.66 -2.42 -11.93
N LYS A 78 -15.36 -1.17 -11.54
CA LYS A 78 -14.97 -0.11 -12.48
C LYS A 78 -13.66 -0.41 -13.19
N ILE A 79 -12.64 -0.89 -12.47
CA ILE A 79 -11.34 -1.24 -13.07
C ILE A 79 -11.51 -2.37 -14.09
N VAL A 80 -12.30 -3.39 -13.73
CA VAL A 80 -12.58 -4.52 -14.63
C VAL A 80 -13.33 -4.05 -15.87
N SER A 81 -14.30 -3.15 -15.74
CA SER A 81 -15.02 -2.58 -16.89
C SER A 81 -14.10 -1.76 -17.80
N ILE A 82 -13.17 -0.99 -17.24
CA ILE A 82 -12.21 -0.20 -18.01
C ILE A 82 -11.24 -1.11 -18.76
N GLU A 83 -10.76 -2.17 -18.12
CA GLU A 83 -9.90 -3.16 -18.77
C GLU A 83 -10.61 -3.86 -19.92
N GLN A 84 -11.87 -4.25 -19.76
CA GLN A 84 -12.62 -4.91 -20.83
C GLN A 84 -12.73 -4.02 -22.07
N ILE A 85 -12.94 -2.72 -21.89
CA ILE A 85 -13.02 -1.72 -22.96
C ILE A 85 -11.65 -1.50 -23.64
N LEU A 86 -10.57 -1.48 -22.84
CA LEU A 86 -9.19 -1.40 -23.33
C LEU A 86 -8.84 -2.64 -24.16
N SER A 87 -9.10 -3.83 -23.62
CA SER A 87 -8.81 -5.12 -24.22
C SER A 87 -9.66 -5.39 -25.47
N SER A 88 -10.86 -4.84 -25.56
CA SER A 88 -11.68 -4.89 -26.79
C SER A 88 -11.27 -3.87 -27.85
N GLY A 89 -10.30 -2.99 -27.57
CA GLY A 89 -9.91 -1.90 -28.47
C GLY A 89 -11.03 -0.90 -28.75
N ASP A 90 -12.02 -0.79 -27.85
CA ASP A 90 -13.16 0.11 -28.03
C ASP A 90 -12.79 1.54 -27.60
N VAL A 91 -12.14 2.26 -28.51
CA VAL A 91 -11.71 3.65 -28.29
C VAL A 91 -12.89 4.57 -27.93
N LEU A 92 -14.06 4.35 -28.52
CA LEU A 92 -15.29 5.13 -28.22
C LEU A 92 -15.83 4.81 -26.83
N GLY A 93 -15.83 3.53 -26.44
CA GLY A 93 -16.13 3.09 -25.08
C GLY A 93 -15.17 3.68 -24.06
N LEU A 94 -13.90 3.84 -24.42
CA LEU A 94 -12.86 4.41 -23.56
C LEU A 94 -13.08 5.91 -23.32
N PHE A 95 -13.44 6.67 -24.35
CA PHE A 95 -13.86 8.07 -24.20
C PHE A 95 -15.13 8.20 -23.36
N LYS A 96 -16.11 7.30 -23.53
CA LYS A 96 -17.33 7.28 -22.70
C LYS A 96 -17.04 6.92 -21.24
N SER A 97 -16.03 6.08 -21.00
CA SER A 97 -15.58 5.65 -19.67
C SER A 97 -14.55 6.58 -19.04
N SER A 98 -14.25 7.71 -19.67
CA SER A 98 -13.38 8.74 -19.09
C SER A 98 -13.90 9.24 -17.74
N GLY A 99 -15.23 9.37 -17.59
CA GLY A 99 -15.86 9.70 -16.31
C GLY A 99 -15.57 8.68 -15.21
N ASP A 100 -15.58 7.39 -15.53
CA ASP A 100 -15.25 6.32 -14.58
C ASP A 100 -13.76 6.29 -14.25
N LEU A 101 -12.88 6.56 -15.22
CA LEU A 101 -11.44 6.74 -14.97
C LEU A 101 -11.18 7.93 -14.04
N PHE A 102 -11.84 9.07 -14.26
CA PHE A 102 -11.72 10.23 -13.37
C PHE A 102 -12.29 9.94 -11.98
N ALA A 103 -13.44 9.26 -11.88
CA ALA A 103 -14.02 8.85 -10.62
C ALA A 103 -13.11 7.87 -9.86
N LEU A 104 -12.46 6.95 -10.58
CA LEU A 104 -11.49 6.01 -10.01
C LEU A 104 -10.27 6.76 -9.46
N ALA A 105 -9.65 7.61 -10.28
CA ALA A 105 -8.51 8.43 -9.88
C ALA A 105 -8.84 9.33 -8.68
N TYR A 106 -10.03 9.95 -8.68
CA TYR A 106 -10.54 10.74 -7.56
C TYR A 106 -10.74 9.88 -6.31
N THR A 107 -11.25 8.66 -6.44
CA THR A 107 -11.42 7.74 -5.30
C THR A 107 -10.06 7.37 -4.72
N PHE A 108 -9.07 7.03 -5.55
CA PHE A 108 -7.71 6.75 -5.07
C PHE A 108 -7.06 7.96 -4.40
N ASP A 109 -7.20 9.16 -4.97
CA ASP A 109 -6.65 10.39 -4.38
C ASP A 109 -7.33 10.77 -3.05
N LYS A 110 -8.67 10.65 -2.98
CA LYS A 110 -9.46 11.21 -1.88
C LYS A 110 -9.84 10.24 -0.78
N THR A 111 -9.97 8.96 -1.07
CA THR A 111 -10.44 7.96 -0.08
C THR A 111 -9.31 7.12 0.49
N CYS A 112 -8.20 6.96 -0.25
CA CYS A 112 -7.04 6.23 0.23
C CYS A 112 -5.99 7.10 0.93
N ASP A 113 -6.18 8.44 0.94
CA ASP A 113 -5.32 9.45 1.58
C ASP A 113 -3.79 9.28 1.33
N LEU A 114 -3.41 8.60 0.25
CA LEU A 114 -1.99 8.29 -0.03
C LEU A 114 -1.17 9.54 -0.32
N ASN A 115 -1.76 10.52 -1.00
CA ASN A 115 -1.08 11.79 -1.28
C ASN A 115 -0.81 12.59 0.00
N GLU A 116 -1.73 12.56 0.96
CA GLU A 116 -1.54 13.18 2.26
C GLU A 116 -0.48 12.44 3.08
N LEU A 117 -0.49 11.10 3.05
CA LEU A 117 0.56 10.27 3.64
C LEU A 117 1.95 10.61 3.08
N PHE A 118 2.11 10.66 1.75
CA PHE A 118 3.39 11.00 1.12
C PHE A 118 3.79 12.44 1.41
N PHE A 119 2.83 13.37 1.46
CA PHE A 119 3.08 14.75 1.83
C PHE A 119 3.53 14.88 3.28
N GLU A 120 2.88 14.21 4.23
CA GLU A 120 3.28 14.19 5.64
C GLU A 120 4.66 13.55 5.82
N LEU A 121 4.90 12.40 5.18
CA LEU A 121 6.18 11.71 5.30
C LEU A 121 7.32 12.53 4.70
N SER A 122 7.11 13.14 3.52
CA SER A 122 8.10 14.02 2.89
C SER A 122 8.30 15.31 3.68
N SER A 123 7.22 15.95 4.13
CA SER A 123 7.27 17.14 4.98
C SER A 123 8.01 16.85 6.29
N TRP A 124 7.74 15.72 6.94
CA TRP A 124 8.48 15.29 8.14
C TRP A 124 9.96 15.08 7.82
N ALA A 125 10.28 14.39 6.73
CA ALA A 125 11.64 14.14 6.31
C ALA A 125 12.42 15.44 6.03
N PHE A 126 11.80 16.41 5.36
CA PHE A 126 12.40 17.70 5.01
C PHE A 126 12.44 18.69 6.19
N LYS A 127 11.38 18.79 6.99
CA LYS A 127 11.23 19.77 8.09
C LYS A 127 12.10 19.42 9.29
N ASN A 128 12.24 18.13 9.60
CA ASN A 128 13.16 17.67 10.65
C ASN A 128 14.61 17.48 10.15
N GLY A 129 14.88 17.84 8.89
CA GLY A 129 16.23 17.82 8.34
C GLY A 129 16.87 16.45 8.44
N THR A 130 16.12 15.38 8.12
CA THR A 130 16.58 14.00 8.28
C THR A 130 17.78 13.77 7.36
N THR A 131 18.99 13.99 7.87
CA THR A 131 20.19 13.83 7.07
C THR A 131 20.43 12.34 6.84
N GLY A 132 21.19 12.02 5.79
CA GLY A 132 21.62 10.63 5.56
C GLY A 132 22.39 10.03 6.75
N GLU A 133 23.00 10.87 7.60
CA GLU A 133 23.67 10.47 8.83
C GLU A 133 22.68 10.13 9.94
N GLN A 134 21.66 10.96 10.17
CA GLN A 134 20.59 10.66 11.14
C GLN A 134 19.82 9.39 10.77
N ILE A 135 19.53 9.18 9.48
CA ILE A 135 18.96 7.92 8.98
C ILE A 135 19.83 6.73 9.38
N ASN A 136 21.16 6.86 9.26
CA ASN A 136 22.10 5.79 9.58
C ASN A 136 22.20 5.56 11.10
N GLU A 137 22.12 6.62 11.91
CA GLU A 137 22.11 6.52 13.38
C GLU A 137 20.81 5.90 13.89
N ASN A 138 19.66 6.29 13.36
CA ASN A 138 18.35 5.69 13.64
C ASN A 138 18.34 4.21 13.24
N PHE A 139 18.91 3.88 12.08
CA PHE A 139 19.06 2.50 11.64
C PHE A 139 19.92 1.67 12.61
N LYS A 140 21.09 2.19 13.02
CA LYS A 140 22.00 1.49 13.95
C LYS A 140 21.37 1.29 15.32
N SER A 141 20.75 2.33 15.87
CA SER A 141 20.09 2.29 17.19
C SER A 141 18.92 1.31 17.23
N ASN A 142 18.30 1.04 16.09
CA ASN A 142 17.15 0.13 15.99
C ASN A 142 17.43 -1.15 15.19
N LEU A 143 18.70 -1.51 14.98
CA LEU A 143 19.09 -2.63 14.12
C LEU A 143 18.40 -3.95 14.52
N PHE A 144 18.27 -4.22 15.82
CA PHE A 144 17.58 -5.41 16.32
C PHE A 144 16.08 -5.39 16.02
N SER A 145 15.41 -4.23 16.19
CA SER A 145 13.99 -4.10 15.85
C SER A 145 13.75 -4.29 14.36
N LEU A 146 14.64 -3.73 13.52
CA LEU A 146 14.56 -3.86 12.06
C LEU A 146 14.81 -5.31 11.63
N THR A 147 15.79 -5.99 12.23
CA THR A 147 16.07 -7.41 11.97
C THR A 147 14.90 -8.29 12.39
N GLY A 148 14.28 -8.02 13.55
CA GLY A 148 13.06 -8.70 14.00
C GLY A 148 11.90 -8.53 13.02
N ALA A 149 11.67 -7.30 12.55
CA ALA A 149 10.65 -7.01 11.56
C ALA A 149 10.87 -7.78 10.24
N VAL A 150 12.11 -7.84 9.75
CA VAL A 150 12.48 -8.61 8.55
C VAL A 150 12.34 -10.12 8.78
N ASN A 151 12.70 -10.62 9.96
CA ASN A 151 12.53 -12.04 10.29
C ASN A 151 11.05 -12.44 10.36
N GLU A 152 10.18 -11.58 10.91
CA GLU A 152 8.74 -11.83 10.92
C GLU A 152 8.18 -11.85 9.50
N ILE A 153 8.61 -10.92 8.63
CA ILE A 153 8.28 -10.93 7.20
C ILE A 153 8.76 -12.25 6.57
N ALA A 154 10.03 -12.61 6.76
CA ALA A 154 10.62 -13.82 6.20
C ALA A 154 9.90 -15.08 6.70
N GLN A 155 9.49 -15.12 7.96
CA GLN A 155 8.72 -16.23 8.50
C GLN A 155 7.37 -16.34 7.80
N VAL A 156 6.62 -15.25 7.65
CA VAL A 156 5.28 -15.30 7.02
C VAL A 156 5.33 -15.81 5.59
N PHE A 157 6.37 -15.44 4.83
CA PHE A 157 6.45 -15.73 3.40
C PHE A 157 7.34 -16.93 3.03
N PHE A 158 8.33 -17.29 3.86
CA PHE A 158 9.22 -18.44 3.61
C PHE A 158 9.01 -19.63 4.55
N SER A 159 8.14 -19.53 5.57
CA SER A 159 7.78 -20.71 6.38
C SER A 159 6.82 -21.63 5.64
N GLY A 160 7.40 -22.41 4.74
CA GLY A 160 6.75 -23.47 3.98
C GLY A 160 6.37 -23.01 2.58
N ASN A 161 6.77 -23.81 1.59
CA ASN A 161 6.38 -23.71 0.18
C ASN A 161 4.87 -23.94 0.01
N LYS A 162 4.04 -23.08 0.59
CA LYS A 162 2.59 -23.14 0.43
C LYS A 162 2.27 -22.39 -0.85
N GLN A 163 1.73 -23.10 -1.83
CA GLN A 163 1.13 -22.48 -3.00
C GLN A 163 0.15 -21.39 -2.53
N ILE A 164 0.21 -20.25 -3.21
CA ILE A 164 -0.69 -19.13 -2.94
C ILE A 164 -2.11 -19.56 -3.33
N ASP A 165 -3.02 -19.52 -2.36
CA ASP A 165 -4.44 -19.77 -2.60
C ASP A 165 -5.11 -18.42 -2.88
N PHE A 166 -5.46 -18.18 -4.14
CA PHE A 166 -6.12 -16.94 -4.58
C PHE A 166 -7.54 -16.78 -4.03
N THR A 167 -8.14 -17.82 -3.46
CA THR A 167 -9.49 -17.78 -2.89
C THR A 167 -9.52 -17.40 -1.41
N ASP A 168 -8.40 -17.58 -0.70
CA ASP A 168 -8.29 -17.29 0.73
C ASP A 168 -7.92 -15.82 0.99
N LEU A 169 -8.92 -14.95 0.79
CA LEU A 169 -8.77 -13.51 0.92
C LEU A 169 -8.48 -13.06 2.37
N GLU A 170 -8.98 -13.79 3.38
CA GLU A 170 -8.76 -13.44 4.79
C GLU A 170 -7.33 -13.75 5.22
N LYS A 171 -6.79 -14.90 4.78
CA LYS A 171 -5.37 -15.21 4.99
C LYS A 171 -4.48 -14.21 4.25
N ALA A 172 -4.80 -13.89 3.00
CA ALA A 172 -4.08 -12.85 2.26
C ALA A 172 -4.11 -11.52 3.03
N LYS A 173 -5.29 -11.06 3.44
CA LYS A 173 -5.45 -9.84 4.22
C LYS A 173 -4.58 -9.84 5.47
N SER A 174 -4.66 -10.87 6.30
CA SER A 174 -3.85 -10.95 7.54
C SER A 174 -2.34 -10.96 7.29
N GLN A 175 -1.86 -11.74 6.30
CA GLN A 175 -0.43 -11.82 5.96
C GLN A 175 0.12 -10.49 5.43
N TYR A 176 -0.63 -9.84 4.54
CA TYR A 176 -0.21 -8.60 3.92
C TYR A 176 -0.43 -7.37 4.79
N THR A 177 -1.41 -7.39 5.71
CA THR A 177 -1.49 -6.40 6.81
C THR A 177 -0.27 -6.50 7.72
N LEU A 178 0.15 -7.71 8.08
CA LEU A 178 1.37 -7.89 8.87
C LEU A 178 2.62 -7.40 8.11
N LEU A 179 2.74 -7.74 6.82
CA LEU A 179 3.81 -7.22 5.95
C LEU A 179 3.84 -5.70 5.96
N GLY A 180 2.69 -5.08 5.65
CA GLY A 180 2.51 -3.64 5.66
C GLY A 180 2.92 -3.04 7.00
N LYS A 181 2.46 -3.61 8.12
CA LYS A 181 2.80 -3.14 9.47
C LYS A 181 4.29 -3.14 9.75
N LYS A 182 5.00 -4.18 9.32
CA LYS A 182 6.46 -4.24 9.45
C LYS A 182 7.17 -3.24 8.55
N VAL A 183 6.70 -3.05 7.33
CA VAL A 183 7.22 -2.00 6.42
C VAL A 183 7.00 -0.61 7.01
N GLY A 184 5.79 -0.30 7.48
CA GLY A 184 5.47 0.96 8.16
C GLY A 184 6.33 1.18 9.39
N GLN A 185 6.54 0.15 10.21
CA GLN A 185 7.42 0.22 11.38
C GLN A 185 8.88 0.51 10.99
N ILE A 186 9.38 -0.13 9.92
CA ILE A 186 10.73 0.13 9.40
C ILE A 186 10.87 1.59 8.98
N PHE A 187 9.91 2.12 8.23
CA PHE A 187 9.90 3.53 7.83
C PHE A 187 9.81 4.48 9.03
N ARG A 188 8.92 4.18 9.97
CA ARG A 188 8.76 4.94 11.21
C ARG A 188 10.09 5.09 11.94
N VAL A 189 10.81 3.99 12.07
CA VAL A 189 12.07 3.92 12.80
C VAL A 189 13.20 4.61 12.05
N ILE A 190 13.32 4.38 10.73
CA ILE A 190 14.37 4.99 9.89
C ILE A 190 14.25 6.51 9.89
N PHE A 191 13.03 7.02 9.72
CA PHE A 191 12.75 8.45 9.65
C PHE A 191 12.47 9.11 11.01
N ASN A 192 12.52 8.33 12.10
CA ASN A 192 12.09 8.77 13.44
C ASN A 192 10.74 9.51 13.39
N PHE A 193 9.79 8.93 12.66
CA PHE A 193 8.47 9.47 12.46
C PHE A 193 7.63 9.24 13.72
N ASN A 194 7.09 10.32 14.29
CA ASN A 194 6.28 10.27 15.52
C ASN A 194 5.03 11.15 15.41
N ALA A 195 4.55 11.42 14.20
CA ALA A 195 3.31 12.18 14.03
C ALA A 195 2.11 11.30 14.42
N PRO A 196 1.09 11.87 15.09
CA PRO A 196 -0.17 11.16 15.33
C PRO A 196 -0.94 10.98 14.02
N TYR A 197 -1.70 9.89 13.91
CA TYR A 197 -2.59 9.71 12.77
C TYR A 197 -3.76 10.70 12.85
N VAL A 198 -3.89 11.53 11.83
CA VAL A 198 -5.05 12.42 11.67
C VAL A 198 -5.86 11.90 10.49
N PRO A 199 -6.95 11.15 10.73
CA PRO A 199 -7.82 10.75 9.63
C PRO A 199 -8.40 12.00 8.98
N ASN A 200 -8.37 12.04 7.65
CA ASN A 200 -8.95 13.12 6.86
C ASN A 200 -10.49 13.09 7.03
N LYS A 201 -11.01 13.84 8.01
CA LYS A 201 -12.44 13.88 8.37
C LYS A 201 -13.31 14.69 7.40
N ASP A 202 -12.72 15.37 6.42
CA ASP A 202 -13.33 16.53 5.78
C ASP A 202 -13.92 16.31 4.37
N LYS A 203 -14.26 15.08 3.95
CA LYS A 203 -14.86 14.87 2.60
C LYS A 203 -16.22 14.18 2.55
N ASP A 204 -16.81 13.85 3.69
CA ASP A 204 -18.15 13.23 3.73
C ASP A 204 -19.27 14.18 4.18
N ASN A 205 -19.01 15.47 4.44
CA ASN A 205 -20.06 16.44 4.71
C ASN A 205 -19.88 17.73 3.88
N ASN A 206 -20.86 17.99 3.02
CA ASN A 206 -21.30 19.28 2.45
C ASN A 206 -20.38 20.51 2.63
N GLY A 207 -20.11 21.19 1.51
CA GLY A 207 -19.33 22.42 1.42
C GLY A 207 -19.55 23.42 2.56
N ASN A 208 -18.59 23.46 3.49
CA ASN A 208 -18.10 24.61 4.25
C ASN A 208 -17.15 24.07 5.32
N GLY A 209 -15.86 23.95 5.00
CA GLY A 209 -14.86 23.49 5.95
C GLY A 209 -13.55 24.18 5.67
N LYS A 210 -13.19 25.13 6.54
CA LYS A 210 -11.95 25.90 6.46
C LYS A 210 -10.76 24.95 6.40
N SER A 211 -9.94 25.13 5.36
CA SER A 211 -8.59 24.58 5.27
C SER A 211 -7.85 24.80 6.60
N VAL A 212 -7.29 23.72 7.12
CA VAL A 212 -6.39 23.69 8.29
C VAL A 212 -5.18 24.58 8.01
N GLN A 213 -5.30 25.87 8.33
CA GLN A 213 -4.20 26.74 8.69
C GLN A 213 -4.00 26.61 10.19
N ALA A 214 -3.27 25.60 10.61
CA ALA A 214 -2.68 25.54 11.94
C ALA A 214 -1.55 24.52 11.90
N PHE A 215 -0.32 24.99 11.65
CA PHE A 215 0.94 24.51 12.25
C PHE A 215 2.15 25.20 11.58
N ILE A 216 2.17 26.52 11.64
CA ILE A 216 3.40 27.32 11.62
C ILE A 216 3.21 28.47 12.61
N GLU A 217 3.45 28.18 13.89
CA GLU A 217 4.12 29.08 14.84
C GLU A 217 5.08 28.22 15.66
#